data_AF-A0A1Y1R3B3-F1
#
_entry.id   AF-A0A1Y1R3B3-F1
#
_cell.length_a   1.000
_cell.length_b   1.000
_cell.length_c   1.000
_cell.angle_alpha   90.00
_cell.angle_beta   90.00
_cell.angle_gamma   90.00
#
_symmetry.space_group_name_H-M   'P 1'
#
loop_
_entity.id
_entity.type
_entity.pdbx_description
1 polymer ?
#
loop_
_entity_poly.entity_id
_entity_poly.type
_entity_poly.pdbx_seq_one_letter_code
_entity_poly.pdbx_strand_id
1 'polypeptide(L)'
;MLIKFSLLRVKCKGQRDLVTMTGSTPTVTPGEFVETAGIWINDPKHGVQFKVQHIKTVTPTTLEGIEKYLGSGMVKGIGPHFAKRLVKAFGEDVFDIIEATPDRLMELEGIGKKRREKITFA
;
A
#
# COMPACT_ATOMS: atom_id res chain seq x y z
N MET A 1 17.64 -20.10 -9.37
CA MET A 1 17.02 -18.75 -9.41
C MET A 1 15.62 -18.90 -9.99
N LEU A 2 14.58 -18.90 -9.15
CA LEU A 2 13.19 -19.04 -9.61
C LEU A 2 12.68 -17.66 -10.01
N ILE A 3 12.53 -17.45 -11.32
CA ILE A 3 11.87 -16.27 -11.88
C ILE A 3 10.37 -16.46 -11.62
N LYS A 4 9.84 -15.84 -10.56
CA LYS A 4 8.39 -15.85 -10.28
C LYS A 4 7.71 -14.88 -11.26
N PHE A 5 6.90 -15.42 -12.16
CA PHE A 5 5.98 -14.62 -12.95
C PHE A 5 4.72 -14.36 -12.13
N SER A 6 4.34 -13.10 -11.98
CA SER A 6 3.11 -12.71 -11.28
C SER A 6 2.17 -12.01 -12.26
N LEU A 7 0.92 -12.51 -12.32
CA LEU A 7 -0.19 -11.84 -12.98
C LEU A 7 -0.90 -11.01 -11.92
N LEU A 8 -0.76 -9.68 -12.01
CA LEU A 8 -1.38 -8.74 -11.08
C LEU A 8 -2.48 -7.99 -11.80
N ARG A 9 -3.66 -7.89 -11.19
CA ARG A 9 -4.71 -6.96 -11.64
C ARG A 9 -4.61 -5.70 -10.81
N VAL A 10 -4.25 -4.58 -11.46
CA VAL A 10 -4.02 -3.31 -10.78
C VAL A 10 -5.03 -2.26 -11.23
N LYS A 11 -5.46 -1.41 -10.29
CA LYS A 11 -6.31 -0.26 -10.59
C LYS A 11 -5.42 0.94 -10.92
N CYS A 12 -5.36 1.32 -12.19
CA CYS A 12 -4.58 2.47 -12.64
C CYS A 12 -5.41 3.75 -12.61
N LYS A 13 -4.80 4.86 -12.19
CA LYS A 13 -5.43 6.18 -12.27
C LYS A 13 -5.76 6.50 -13.74
N GLY A 14 -7.02 6.84 -14.02
CA GLY A 14 -7.50 7.14 -15.39
C GLY A 14 -8.04 5.94 -16.18
N GLN A 15 -7.97 4.72 -15.65
CA GLN A 15 -8.59 3.52 -16.25
C GLN A 15 -9.84 3.12 -15.47
N ARG A 16 -10.93 2.79 -16.18
CA ARG A 16 -12.19 2.31 -15.57
C ARG A 16 -12.06 0.88 -15.06
N ASP A 17 -11.40 0.02 -15.84
CA ASP A 17 -11.23 -1.39 -15.55
C ASP A 17 -9.84 -1.70 -14.97
N LEU A 18 -9.74 -2.85 -14.30
CA LEU A 18 -8.45 -3.34 -13.80
C LEU A 18 -7.55 -3.73 -14.97
N VAL A 19 -6.32 -3.23 -14.95
CA VAL A 19 -5.29 -3.51 -15.96
C VAL A 19 -4.54 -4.78 -15.57
N THR A 20 -4.31 -5.64 -16.56
CA THR A 20 -3.45 -6.82 -16.41
C THR A 20 -2.00 -6.40 -16.49
N MET A 21 -1.27 -6.62 -15.40
CA MET A 21 0.14 -6.31 -15.25
C MET A 21 0.96 -7.60 -15.25
N THR A 22 1.97 -7.68 -16.12
CA THR A 22 2.82 -8.86 -16.31
C THR A 22 4.28 -8.51 -16.07
N GLY A 23 5.02 -9.34 -15.32
CA GLY A 23 6.44 -9.10 -15.07
C GLY A 23 7.05 -10.06 -14.05
N SER A 24 8.39 -10.11 -14.05
CA SER A 24 9.15 -10.76 -13.00
C SER A 24 9.39 -9.75 -11.89
N THR A 25 8.48 -9.67 -10.94
CA THR A 25 8.58 -8.70 -9.84
C THR A 25 9.29 -9.34 -8.64
N PRO A 26 9.92 -8.54 -7.76
CA PRO A 26 10.06 -8.94 -6.35
C PRO A 26 8.67 -9.31 -5.81
N THR A 27 8.60 -10.09 -4.73
CA THR A 27 7.32 -10.42 -4.09
C THR A 27 6.60 -9.13 -3.69
N VAL A 28 5.61 -8.71 -4.48
CA VAL A 28 4.69 -7.62 -4.11
C VAL A 28 3.54 -8.24 -3.34
N THR A 29 3.30 -7.73 -2.15
CA THR A 29 2.21 -8.23 -1.31
C THR A 29 0.92 -7.46 -1.67
N PRO A 30 -0.23 -8.13 -1.82
CA PRO A 30 -1.51 -7.44 -1.98
C PRO A 30 -1.70 -6.40 -0.87
N GLY A 31 -1.87 -5.13 -1.24
CA GLY A 31 -1.96 -4.00 -0.29
C GLY A 31 -0.78 -3.02 -0.35
N GLU A 32 0.34 -3.40 -0.99
CA GLU A 32 1.45 -2.49 -1.23
C GLU A 32 1.16 -1.53 -2.38
N PHE A 33 1.49 -0.25 -2.18
CA PHE A 33 1.55 0.72 -3.27
C PHE A 33 2.87 0.56 -4.01
N VAL A 34 2.77 0.41 -5.33
CA VAL A 34 3.93 0.23 -6.20
C VAL A 34 3.91 1.26 -7.31
N GLU A 35 5.06 1.87 -7.57
CA GLU A 35 5.32 2.59 -8.81
C GLU A 35 5.99 1.62 -9.78
N THR A 36 5.41 1.52 -10.97
CA THR A 36 5.90 0.63 -12.02
C THR A 36 6.22 1.43 -13.28
N ALA A 37 7.34 1.08 -13.91
CA ALA A 37 7.72 1.56 -15.24
C ALA A 37 7.82 0.35 -16.18
N GLY A 38 7.33 0.52 -17.41
CA GLY A 38 7.18 -0.58 -18.34
C GLY A 38 6.53 -0.13 -19.65
N ILE A 39 6.12 -1.12 -20.43
CA ILE A 39 5.55 -0.89 -21.77
C ILE A 39 4.15 -1.51 -21.87
N TRP A 40 3.28 -0.83 -22.60
CA TRP A 40 1.99 -1.38 -22.99
C TRP A 40 2.17 -2.34 -24.17
N ILE A 41 1.57 -3.53 -24.08
CA ILE A 41 1.59 -4.55 -25.12
C ILE A 41 0.15 -4.94 -25.40
N ASN A 42 -0.21 -5.07 -26.67
CA ASN A 42 -1.49 -5.62 -27.08
C ASN A 42 -1.29 -7.08 -27.49
N ASP A 43 -1.70 -8.02 -26.65
CA ASP A 43 -1.63 -9.45 -26.96
C ASP A 43 -2.85 -9.88 -27.78
N PRO A 44 -2.67 -10.59 -28.92
CA PRO A 44 -3.78 -10.99 -29.79
C PRO A 44 -4.84 -11.88 -29.11
N LYS A 45 -4.49 -12.63 -28.06
CA LYS A 45 -5.40 -13.52 -27.32
C LYS A 45 -5.95 -12.90 -26.05
N HIS A 46 -5.17 -12.05 -25.39
CA HIS A 46 -5.46 -11.56 -24.04
C HIS A 46 -5.70 -10.04 -23.96
N GLY A 47 -5.57 -9.32 -25.06
CA GLY A 47 -5.78 -7.89 -25.14
C GLY A 47 -4.64 -7.06 -24.51
N VAL A 48 -4.97 -5.85 -24.08
CA VAL A 48 -3.99 -4.89 -23.57
C VAL A 48 -3.44 -5.32 -22.21
N GLN A 49 -2.12 -5.41 -22.13
CA GLN A 49 -1.35 -5.73 -20.93
C GLN A 49 -0.28 -4.67 -20.69
N PHE A 50 0.08 -4.47 -19.43
CA PHE A 50 1.21 -3.65 -19.05
C PHE A 50 2.37 -4.54 -18.61
N LYS A 51 3.44 -4.60 -19.42
CA LYS A 51 4.65 -5.37 -19.10
C LYS A 51 5.60 -4.51 -18.27
N VAL A 52 5.76 -4.88 -17.01
CA VAL A 52 6.61 -4.18 -16.04
C VAL A 52 8.08 -4.50 -16.30
N GLN A 53 8.89 -3.45 -16.41
CA GLN A 53 10.35 -3.54 -16.48
C GLN A 53 11.00 -3.16 -15.15
N HIS A 54 10.42 -2.19 -14.44
CA HIS A 54 10.85 -1.76 -13.12
C HIS A 54 9.65 -1.62 -12.19
N ILE A 55 9.83 -2.02 -10.94
CA ILE A 55 8.84 -1.88 -9.88
C ILE A 55 9.54 -1.46 -8.60
N LYS A 56 9.00 -0.47 -7.91
CA LYS A 56 9.43 -0.07 -6.57
C LYS A 56 8.22 0.06 -5.66
N THR A 57 8.36 -0.36 -4.41
CA THR A 57 7.39 -0.06 -3.37
C THR A 57 7.52 1.43 -3.04
N VAL A 58 6.38 2.09 -2.87
CA VAL A 58 6.34 3.52 -2.55
C VAL A 58 5.52 3.72 -1.30
N THR A 59 6.14 4.35 -0.31
CA THR A 59 5.41 4.89 0.85
C THR A 59 4.54 6.04 0.35
N PRO A 60 3.21 5.96 0.49
CA PRO A 60 2.34 7.00 -0.03
C PRO A 60 2.60 8.32 0.70
N THR A 61 2.65 9.42 -0.06
CA THR A 61 2.85 10.77 0.49
C THR A 61 1.57 11.58 0.57
N THR A 62 0.50 11.15 -0.09
CA THR A 62 -0.80 11.84 -0.02
C THR A 62 -1.63 11.31 1.13
N LEU A 63 -2.39 12.19 1.80
CA LEU A 63 -3.29 11.79 2.90
C LEU A 63 -4.23 10.63 2.51
N GLU A 64 -4.79 10.65 1.31
CA GLU A 64 -5.65 9.55 0.81
C GLU A 64 -4.87 8.24 0.65
N GLY A 65 -3.64 8.30 0.15
CA GLY A 65 -2.78 7.13 -0.01
C GLY A 65 -2.36 6.55 1.34
N ILE A 66 -1.99 7.42 2.28
CA ILE A 66 -1.63 7.07 3.65
C ILE A 66 -2.82 6.40 4.36
N GLU A 67 -4.02 6.98 4.28
CA GLU A 67 -5.22 6.41 4.88
C GLU A 67 -5.52 5.02 4.32
N LYS A 68 -5.46 4.86 2.99
CA LYS A 68 -5.68 3.56 2.35
C LYS A 68 -4.63 2.54 2.74
N TYR A 69 -3.36 2.94 2.82
CA TYR A 69 -2.27 2.06 3.23
C TYR A 69 -2.46 1.58 4.66
N LEU A 70 -2.64 2.50 5.62
CA LEU A 70 -2.87 2.17 7.02
C LEU A 70 -4.15 1.32 7.21
N GLY A 71 -5.20 1.59 6.43
CA GLY A 71 -6.47 0.89 6.50
C GLY A 71 -6.51 -0.46 5.78
N SER A 72 -5.50 -0.78 4.97
CA SER A 72 -5.44 -2.01 4.16
C SER A 72 -5.21 -3.29 4.98
N GLY A 73 -4.80 -3.14 6.24
CA GLY A 73 -4.36 -4.26 7.09
C GLY A 73 -2.87 -4.59 6.97
N MET A 74 -2.11 -3.84 6.17
CA MET A 74 -0.64 -3.93 6.11
C MET A 74 0.01 -3.61 7.45
N VAL A 75 -0.51 -2.62 8.18
CA VAL A 75 -0.07 -2.32 9.55
C VAL A 75 -1.00 -2.99 10.54
N LYS A 76 -0.48 -3.97 11.30
CA LYS A 76 -1.28 -4.72 12.26
C LYS A 76 -1.86 -3.78 13.32
N GLY A 77 -3.11 -4.01 13.68
CA GLY A 77 -3.82 -3.19 14.68
C GLY A 77 -4.45 -1.91 14.13
N ILE A 78 -4.17 -1.56 12.86
CA ILE A 78 -4.82 -0.45 12.16
C ILE A 78 -5.81 -1.00 11.13
N GLY A 79 -7.08 -0.72 11.37
CA GLY A 79 -8.14 -0.94 10.38
C GLY A 79 -8.63 0.39 9.80
N PRO A 80 -9.54 0.38 8.81
CA PRO A 80 -10.00 1.58 8.10
C PRO A 80 -10.47 2.71 9.04
N HIS A 81 -11.16 2.37 10.12
CA HIS A 81 -11.60 3.34 11.12
C HIS A 81 -10.43 4.09 11.78
N PHE A 82 -9.40 3.36 12.23
CA PHE A 82 -8.24 3.98 12.88
C PHE A 82 -7.32 4.67 11.89
N ALA A 83 -7.20 4.15 10.67
CA ALA A 83 -6.44 4.81 9.60
C ALA A 83 -6.96 6.24 9.35
N LYS A 84 -8.27 6.41 9.20
CA LYS A 84 -8.89 7.73 9.04
C LYS A 84 -8.61 8.66 10.21
N ARG A 85 -8.66 8.14 11.45
CA ARG A 85 -8.38 8.93 12.66
C ARG A 85 -6.93 9.35 12.76
N LEU A 86 -6.02 8.44 12.45
CA LEU A 86 -4.58 8.66 12.48
C LEU A 86 -4.17 9.71 11.46
N VAL A 87 -4.63 9.59 10.22
CA VAL A 87 -4.38 10.60 9.18
C VAL A 87 -5.03 11.94 9.52
N LYS A 88 -6.24 11.94 10.11
CA LYS A 88 -6.88 13.19 10.56
C LYS A 88 -6.08 13.89 11.67
N ALA A 89 -5.42 13.14 12.54
CA ALA A 89 -4.69 13.70 13.69
C ALA A 89 -3.25 14.07 13.37
N PHE A 90 -2.56 13.25 12.58
CA PHE A 90 -1.11 13.35 12.35
C PHE A 90 -0.75 13.65 10.89
N GLY A 91 -1.72 13.65 9.97
CA GLY A 91 -1.49 14.03 8.59
C GLY A 91 -0.47 13.13 7.88
N GLU A 92 0.46 13.79 7.18
CA GLU A 92 1.54 13.12 6.43
C GLU A 92 2.63 12.56 7.36
N ASP A 93 2.76 13.11 8.58
CA ASP A 93 3.77 12.71 9.57
C ASP A 93 3.42 11.41 10.29
N VAL A 94 2.28 10.79 9.97
CA VAL A 94 1.76 9.65 10.73
C VAL A 94 2.70 8.45 10.77
N PHE A 95 3.48 8.22 9.71
CA PHE A 95 4.49 7.17 9.69
C PHE A 95 5.63 7.47 10.67
N ASP A 96 6.12 8.70 10.68
CA ASP A 96 7.14 9.14 11.64
C ASP A 96 6.63 9.05 13.08
N ILE A 97 5.36 9.35 13.32
CA ILE A 97 4.74 9.17 14.64
C ILE A 97 4.72 7.69 15.04
N ILE A 98 4.40 6.78 14.13
CA ILE A 98 4.39 5.33 14.40
C ILE A 98 5.80 4.82 14.72
N GLU A 99 6.82 5.30 13.99
CA GLU A 99 8.20 4.82 14.12
C GLU A 99 8.96 5.48 15.29
N ALA A 100 8.92 6.81 15.37
CA ALA A 100 9.75 7.58 16.30
C ALA A 100 9.04 7.92 17.61
N THR A 101 7.73 8.14 17.61
CA THR A 101 6.96 8.56 18.80
C THR A 101 5.64 7.81 18.98
N PRO A 102 5.64 6.47 19.05
CA PRO A 102 4.41 5.67 19.02
C PRO A 102 3.49 5.88 20.23
N ASP A 103 3.99 6.43 21.33
CA ASP A 103 3.15 6.74 22.49
C ASP A 103 2.08 7.79 22.17
N ARG A 104 2.34 8.67 21.19
CA ARG A 104 1.35 9.66 20.72
C ARG A 104 0.12 9.02 20.07
N LEU A 105 0.22 7.77 19.60
CA LEU A 105 -0.94 7.04 19.07
C LEU A 105 -2.04 6.90 20.14
N MET A 106 -1.67 6.87 21.43
CA MET A 106 -2.60 6.76 22.55
C MET A 106 -3.32 8.09 22.86
N GLU A 107 -2.94 9.20 22.23
CA GLU A 107 -3.72 10.45 22.25
C GLU A 107 -5.09 10.25 21.56
N LEU A 108 -5.20 9.24 20.68
CA LEU A 108 -6.45 8.91 20.00
C LEU A 108 -7.30 7.93 20.80
N GLU A 109 -8.52 8.35 21.12
CA GLU A 109 -9.54 7.51 21.75
C GLU A 109 -9.66 6.14 21.05
N GLY A 110 -9.67 5.05 21.83
CA GLY A 110 -9.75 3.69 21.30
C GLY A 110 -8.40 3.07 20.87
N ILE A 111 -7.30 3.83 20.89
CA ILE A 111 -5.93 3.29 20.78
C ILE A 111 -5.31 3.22 22.19
N GLY A 112 -5.58 2.13 22.91
CA GLY A 112 -4.90 1.84 24.17
C GLY A 112 -3.56 1.13 23.98
N LYS A 113 -2.82 0.93 25.09
CA LYS A 113 -1.50 0.25 25.13
C LYS A 113 -1.44 -1.02 24.28
N LYS A 114 -2.41 -1.93 24.42
CA LYS A 114 -2.47 -3.19 23.65
C LYS A 114 -2.54 -2.98 22.13
N ARG A 115 -3.22 -1.93 21.67
CA ARG A 115 -3.33 -1.64 20.23
C ARG A 115 -2.05 -0.97 19.73
N ARG A 116 -1.50 -0.03 20.50
CA ARG A 116 -0.19 0.58 20.21
C ARG A 116 0.90 -0.48 20.06
N GLU A 117 0.98 -1.44 20.98
CA GLU A 117 1.92 -2.56 20.89
C GLU A 117 1.75 -3.35 19.58
N LYS A 118 0.51 -3.65 19.17
CA LYS A 118 0.25 -4.32 17.89
C LYS A 118 0.73 -3.51 16.67
N ILE A 119 0.69 -2.18 16.76
CA ILE A 119 1.09 -1.28 15.67
C ILE A 119 2.62 -1.21 15.58
N THR A 120 3.33 -1.16 16.71
CA THR A 120 4.79 -1.00 16.74
C THR A 120 5.59 -2.30 16.57
N PHE A 121 4.99 -3.45 16.86
CA PHE A 121 5.61 -4.77 16.67
C PHE A 121 5.18 -5.43 15.35
N ALA A 122 4.62 -4.65 14.41
CA ALA A 122 4.17 -5.12 13.10
C ALA A 122 5.34 -5.32 12.12
#